data_AF-A0A0G1DMI1-F1
#
_entry.id   AF-A0A0G1DMI1-F1
#
_cell.length_a   1.000
_cell.length_b   1.000
_cell.length_c   1.000
_cell.angle_alpha   90.00
_cell.angle_beta   90.00
_cell.angle_gamma   90.00
#
_symmetry.space_group_name_H-M   'P 1'
#
loop_
_entity.id
_entity.type
_entity.pdbx_description
1 polymer ?
#
loop_
_entity_poly.entity_id
_entity_poly.type
_entity_poly.pdbx_seq_one_letter_code
_entity_poly.pdbx_strand_id
1 'polypeptide(L)'
;MVAKKSEDTAQKEKSSVSELVGKPAVETIKEDIPEESSFPVPNLVGQASGLVVDERVLPDSGLPTEFVEGILDIANEGSGLLRPKFAASEHDIYISASQIRRFNLRVGDLVGGQARRPKENERYWGFGQRALIVSPPKAGKTWLLKDIISGIAKNYPENSKGKGKKVHLMAVLIGERPEEVTDILRATKEATDGLGEVAASNFDEAPVDQTRVGELALERAKRIVEHGVDVVILLDSITRMARAYNLALPTSGRTLTGGFDPVALYPAKKFFGAARKIENGGSLTIIGTCLVETGSRMDDLIYEEFKGTGNMELHLTRKLADRRVFPSIDVSRSGTRQEELLYGKDALPKIHTLRRMLELVSEDERTETLLERLKKAETNKDFLDSLKVA
;
A
#
# COMPACT_ATOMS: atom_id res chain seq x y z
N MET A 1 -64.98 -29.43 36.51
CA MET A 1 -66.16 -29.69 35.65
C MET A 1 -66.93 -28.39 35.55
N VAL A 2 -67.20 -27.90 34.32
CA VAL A 2 -68.17 -26.81 33.95
C VAL A 2 -67.76 -25.36 34.33
N ALA A 3 -67.81 -24.32 33.49
CA ALA A 3 -67.97 -24.13 32.04
C ALA A 3 -67.52 -22.71 31.62
N LYS A 4 -67.19 -22.56 30.33
CA LYS A 4 -66.83 -21.33 29.59
C LYS A 4 -68.05 -20.49 29.16
N LYS A 5 -67.86 -19.17 29.05
CA LYS A 5 -68.13 -18.23 27.92
C LYS A 5 -68.22 -16.81 28.54
N SER A 6 -67.64 -15.76 28.00
CA SER A 6 -67.78 -15.26 26.62
C SER A 6 -66.63 -14.31 26.23
N GLU A 7 -66.46 -14.20 24.90
CA GLU A 7 -65.93 -13.07 24.10
C GLU A 7 -64.46 -12.69 24.37
N ASP A 8 -63.57 -12.59 23.39
CA ASP A 8 -63.72 -11.76 22.21
C ASP A 8 -62.60 -12.04 21.18
N THR A 9 -62.79 -11.42 20.04
CA THR A 9 -62.36 -11.84 18.70
C THR A 9 -60.98 -11.28 18.36
N ALA A 10 -60.08 -12.11 17.84
CA ALA A 10 -58.83 -11.66 17.25
C ALA A 10 -59.05 -11.20 15.81
N GLN A 11 -58.70 -9.95 15.48
CA GLN A 11 -57.97 -9.60 14.24
C GLN A 11 -57.55 -8.12 14.15
N LYS A 12 -56.24 -7.95 13.90
CA LYS A 12 -55.54 -6.89 13.13
C LYS A 12 -55.65 -5.43 13.59
N GLU A 13 -54.48 -4.86 13.91
CA GLU A 13 -53.97 -3.70 13.17
C GLU A 13 -52.43 -3.61 13.26
N LYS A 14 -51.77 -3.46 12.11
CA LYS A 14 -50.34 -3.23 11.97
C LYS A 14 -50.11 -1.72 12.05
N SER A 15 -49.50 -1.22 13.12
CA SER A 15 -49.03 0.17 13.19
C SER A 15 -47.76 0.33 12.35
N SER A 16 -47.84 1.15 11.30
CA SER A 16 -46.70 1.54 10.46
C SER A 16 -45.90 2.68 11.11
N VAL A 17 -44.58 2.65 10.94
CA VAL A 17 -43.56 3.50 11.60
C VAL A 17 -43.62 4.98 11.15
N SER A 18 -44.65 5.39 10.40
CA SER A 18 -44.79 6.73 9.82
C SER A 18 -45.35 7.80 10.77
N GLU A 19 -45.71 7.47 12.01
CA GLU A 19 -46.27 8.44 12.97
C GLU A 19 -45.24 9.03 13.95
N LEU A 20 -43.95 8.72 13.81
CA LEU A 20 -42.88 9.16 14.72
C LEU A 20 -41.95 10.26 14.17
N VAL A 21 -42.26 10.88 13.03
CA VAL A 21 -41.43 11.97 12.48
C VAL A 21 -42.30 13.21 12.20
N GLY A 22 -42.22 14.19 13.11
CA GLY A 22 -42.76 15.53 12.87
C GLY A 22 -42.04 16.22 11.70
N LYS A 23 -42.79 16.93 10.86
CA LYS A 23 -42.25 17.70 9.72
C LYS A 23 -41.48 18.92 10.23
N PRO A 24 -40.27 19.23 9.74
CA PRO A 24 -39.65 20.51 10.05
C PRO A 24 -40.32 21.61 9.21
N ALA A 25 -40.66 22.72 9.87
CA ALA A 25 -41.08 23.96 9.22
C ALA A 25 -39.85 24.61 8.58
N VAL A 26 -39.93 24.90 7.28
CA VAL A 26 -38.94 25.70 6.56
C VAL A 26 -39.46 27.12 6.51
N GLU A 27 -38.99 27.99 7.41
CA GLU A 27 -39.10 29.44 7.25
C GLU A 27 -37.93 29.92 6.38
N THR A 28 -38.25 30.50 5.22
CA THR A 28 -37.28 31.06 4.29
C THR A 28 -36.81 32.40 4.82
N ILE A 29 -35.62 32.44 5.42
CA ILE A 29 -34.92 33.70 5.70
C ILE A 29 -34.34 34.19 4.36
N LYS A 30 -34.85 35.33 3.87
CA LYS A 30 -34.21 36.10 2.81
C LYS A 30 -33.13 36.97 3.46
N GLU A 31 -31.86 36.64 3.25
CA GLU A 31 -30.76 37.56 3.48
C GLU A 31 -30.17 37.97 2.12
N ASP A 32 -30.15 39.28 1.89
CA ASP A 32 -29.64 39.95 0.71
C ASP A 32 -28.13 39.72 0.59
N ILE A 33 -27.70 38.98 -0.44
CA ILE A 33 -26.29 38.82 -0.80
C ILE A 33 -25.92 40.02 -1.71
N PRO A 34 -24.94 40.86 -1.35
CA PRO A 34 -24.51 41.96 -2.21
C PRO A 34 -23.90 41.43 -3.51
N GLU A 35 -24.32 41.98 -4.65
CA GLU A 35 -23.67 41.77 -5.94
C GLU A 35 -22.23 42.30 -5.92
N GLU A 36 -21.31 41.47 -6.44
CA GLU A 36 -19.93 41.79 -6.85
C GLU A 36 -19.04 42.56 -5.86
N SER A 37 -18.36 41.82 -4.96
CA SER A 37 -17.05 42.29 -4.47
C SER A 37 -15.97 41.97 -5.51
N SER A 38 -15.73 42.93 -6.40
CA SER A 38 -14.62 42.89 -7.35
C SER A 38 -13.29 43.08 -6.60
N PHE A 39 -12.72 41.98 -6.11
CA PHE A 39 -11.30 41.99 -5.77
C PHE A 39 -10.51 42.14 -7.08
N PRO A 40 -9.63 43.15 -7.20
CA PRO A 40 -8.87 43.35 -8.42
C PRO A 40 -7.95 42.14 -8.63
N VAL A 41 -8.16 41.40 -9.71
CA VAL A 41 -7.22 40.38 -10.17
C VAL A 41 -5.95 41.12 -10.61
N PRO A 42 -4.79 40.94 -9.97
CA PRO A 42 -3.57 41.60 -10.42
C PRO A 42 -3.20 41.02 -11.79
N ASN A 43 -3.23 41.86 -12.82
CA ASN A 43 -2.59 41.54 -14.09
C ASN A 43 -1.07 41.55 -13.86
N LEU A 44 -0.50 40.38 -13.58
CA LEU A 44 0.93 40.16 -13.52
C LEU A 44 1.37 39.29 -14.69
N VAL A 45 1.40 39.89 -15.88
CA VAL A 45 2.39 39.50 -16.89
C VAL A 45 3.69 40.17 -16.45
N GLY A 46 4.45 39.49 -15.59
CA GLY A 46 5.70 39.98 -15.02
C GLY A 46 6.73 38.86 -14.94
N GLN A 47 7.92 39.12 -15.46
CA GLN A 47 9.01 38.16 -15.68
C GLN A 47 9.42 37.39 -14.42
N ALA A 48 9.77 36.12 -14.64
CA ALA A 48 10.20 35.15 -13.66
C ALA A 48 11.36 35.65 -12.78
N SER A 49 11.10 35.80 -11.49
CA SER A 49 12.10 35.71 -10.43
C SER A 49 11.51 34.83 -9.34
N GLY A 50 12.26 33.80 -8.91
CA GLY A 50 11.73 32.77 -8.02
C GLY A 50 11.29 33.33 -6.68
N LEU A 51 10.14 32.88 -6.17
CA LEU A 51 9.67 33.22 -4.82
C LEU A 51 10.67 32.69 -3.79
N VAL A 52 11.19 33.59 -2.95
CA VAL A 52 12.07 33.29 -1.83
C VAL A 52 11.25 33.38 -0.55
N VAL A 53 11.28 32.32 0.27
CA VAL A 53 10.70 32.29 1.62
C VAL A 53 11.76 31.77 2.56
N ASP A 54 12.04 32.50 3.65
CA ASP A 54 13.06 32.17 4.66
C ASP A 54 14.43 31.82 4.04
N GLU A 55 14.94 32.71 3.18
CA GLU A 55 16.23 32.60 2.47
C GLU A 55 16.38 31.39 1.54
N ARG A 56 15.30 30.64 1.28
CA ARG A 56 15.27 29.51 0.35
C ARG A 56 14.46 29.85 -0.89
N VAL A 57 15.05 29.66 -2.06
CA VAL A 57 14.37 29.77 -3.35
C VAL A 57 13.43 28.56 -3.49
N LEU A 58 12.13 28.80 -3.62
CA LEU A 58 11.16 27.75 -3.86
C LEU A 58 11.35 27.21 -5.29
N PRO A 59 11.70 25.91 -5.46
CA PRO A 59 12.10 25.35 -6.75
C PRO A 59 10.98 25.32 -7.81
N ASP A 60 9.74 25.65 -7.42
CA ASP A 60 8.53 25.50 -8.22
C ASP A 60 7.70 26.81 -8.36
N SER A 61 8.30 27.95 -8.01
CA SER A 61 7.64 29.26 -7.93
C SER A 61 7.14 29.86 -9.26
N GLY A 62 7.42 29.20 -10.39
CA GLY A 62 6.98 29.61 -11.72
C GLY A 62 5.97 28.66 -12.39
N LEU A 63 5.40 27.71 -11.66
CA LEU A 63 4.44 26.74 -12.21
C LEU A 63 3.00 27.28 -12.15
N PRO A 64 2.13 26.95 -13.14
CA PRO A 64 0.75 27.37 -13.14
C PRO A 64 0.01 26.78 -11.93
N THR A 65 -0.54 27.66 -11.11
CA THR A 65 -1.42 27.32 -9.99
C THR A 65 -2.88 27.57 -10.36
N GLU A 66 -3.77 26.84 -9.72
CA GLU A 66 -5.20 27.13 -9.73
C GLU A 66 -5.68 27.41 -8.31
N PHE A 67 -6.74 28.19 -8.20
CA PHE A 67 -7.36 28.44 -6.91
C PHE A 67 -8.17 27.20 -6.49
N VAL A 68 -7.89 26.72 -5.28
CA VAL A 68 -8.60 25.57 -4.69
C VAL A 68 -9.02 25.91 -3.27
N GLU A 69 -10.05 25.21 -2.79
CA GLU A 69 -10.57 25.37 -1.44
C GLU A 69 -11.02 24.02 -0.88
N GLY A 70 -10.80 23.79 0.41
CA GLY A 70 -11.24 22.58 1.08
C GLY A 70 -11.13 22.65 2.60
N ILE A 71 -11.79 21.71 3.26
CA ILE A 71 -11.82 21.60 4.72
C ILE A 71 -10.59 20.84 5.19
N LEU A 72 -9.81 21.44 6.08
CA LEU A 72 -8.59 20.87 6.61
C LEU A 72 -8.88 19.65 7.49
N ASP A 73 -8.32 18.52 7.13
CA ASP A 73 -8.24 17.32 7.94
C ASP A 73 -6.77 17.03 8.27
N ILE A 74 -6.41 17.07 9.55
CA ILE A 74 -5.02 16.93 10.01
C ILE A 74 -4.82 15.49 10.45
N ALA A 75 -3.90 14.79 9.79
CA ALA A 75 -3.49 13.45 10.20
C ALA A 75 -2.61 13.52 11.47
N ASN A 76 -2.48 12.40 12.18
CA ASN A 76 -1.77 12.29 13.47
C ASN A 76 -0.29 12.73 13.47
N GLU A 77 0.29 13.12 12.32
CA GLU A 77 1.69 13.47 12.13
C GLU A 77 1.90 14.97 11.76
N GLY A 78 0.84 15.79 11.77
CA GLY A 78 0.93 17.24 11.69
C GLY A 78 0.88 17.85 10.28
N SER A 79 0.92 17.04 9.21
CA SER A 79 0.47 17.43 7.87
C SER A 79 -1.03 17.17 7.70
N GLY A 80 -1.68 17.86 6.76
CA GLY A 80 -3.12 17.74 6.53
C GLY A 80 -3.51 17.67 5.07
N LEU A 81 -4.78 17.36 4.84
CA LEU A 81 -5.42 17.35 3.54
C LEU A 81 -6.58 18.34 3.57
N LEU A 82 -6.70 19.18 2.56
CA LEU A 82 -7.89 19.99 2.33
C LEU A 82 -8.84 19.17 1.49
N ARG A 83 -9.97 18.77 2.10
CA ARG A 83 -10.97 17.95 1.44
C ARG A 83 -12.03 18.85 0.81
N PRO A 84 -12.31 18.75 -0.50
CA PRO A 84 -13.38 19.53 -1.14
C PRO A 84 -14.78 19.21 -0.57
N LYS A 85 -14.93 18.01 0.02
CA LYS A 85 -16.11 17.57 0.78
C LYS A 85 -15.64 16.87 2.05
N PHE A 86 -16.50 16.67 3.05
CA PHE A 86 -16.17 16.01 4.34
C PHE A 86 -15.71 14.52 4.25
N ALA A 87 -15.41 14.02 3.05
CA ALA A 87 -14.98 12.66 2.78
C ALA A 87 -13.73 12.67 1.89
N ALA A 88 -12.96 11.58 1.93
CA ALA A 88 -11.79 11.42 1.08
C ALA A 88 -12.15 11.51 -0.40
N SER A 89 -11.36 12.28 -1.14
CA SER A 89 -11.55 12.52 -2.57
C SER A 89 -10.22 12.44 -3.31
N GLU A 90 -10.29 12.08 -4.58
CA GLU A 90 -9.16 12.17 -5.52
C GLU A 90 -8.72 13.63 -5.77
N HIS A 91 -9.54 14.59 -5.34
CA HIS A 91 -9.27 16.02 -5.38
C HIS A 91 -8.82 16.60 -4.04
N ASP A 92 -8.44 15.75 -3.06
CA ASP A 92 -7.88 16.21 -1.80
C ASP A 92 -6.55 16.95 -2.06
N ILE A 93 -6.40 18.14 -1.47
CA ILE A 93 -5.22 18.98 -1.67
C ILE A 93 -4.30 18.84 -0.46
N TYR A 94 -3.06 18.45 -0.70
CA TYR A 94 -2.07 18.39 0.37
C TYR A 94 -1.72 19.77 0.93
N ILE A 95 -1.66 19.87 2.26
CA ILE A 95 -1.12 21.03 2.97
C ILE A 95 -0.06 20.60 3.99
N SER A 96 1.10 21.23 3.88
CA SER A 96 2.28 20.85 4.68
C SER A 96 2.13 21.21 6.16
N ALA A 97 2.80 20.46 7.03
CA ALA A 97 2.87 20.77 8.46
C ALA A 97 3.44 22.17 8.75
N SER A 98 4.33 22.66 7.88
CA SER A 98 4.87 24.02 7.97
C SER A 98 3.79 25.08 7.73
N GLN A 99 2.94 24.90 6.72
CA GLN A 99 1.80 25.81 6.46
C GLN A 99 0.77 25.75 7.58
N ILE A 100 0.42 24.54 8.05
CA ILE A 100 -0.49 24.36 9.19
C ILE A 100 0.03 25.09 10.43
N ARG A 101 1.33 24.94 10.76
CA ARG A 101 1.94 25.65 11.91
C ARG A 101 2.04 27.15 11.70
N ARG A 102 2.48 27.58 10.51
CA ARG A 102 2.67 29.00 10.15
C ARG A 102 1.37 29.79 10.24
N PHE A 103 0.26 29.19 9.82
CA PHE A 103 -1.06 29.81 9.84
C PHE A 103 -1.92 29.35 11.03
N ASN A 104 -1.35 28.55 11.94
CA ASN A 104 -2.00 28.01 13.13
C ASN A 104 -3.35 27.31 12.86
N LEU A 105 -3.41 26.58 11.74
CA LEU A 105 -4.62 25.93 11.24
C LEU A 105 -4.97 24.68 12.06
N ARG A 106 -6.27 24.36 12.11
CA ARG A 106 -6.85 23.25 12.87
C ARG A 106 -7.77 22.41 11.99
N VAL A 107 -8.02 21.18 12.43
CA VAL A 107 -9.00 20.30 11.79
C VAL A 107 -10.35 21.00 11.72
N GLY A 108 -10.95 21.03 10.54
CA GLY A 108 -12.21 21.69 10.24
C GLY A 108 -12.09 23.08 9.62
N ASP A 109 -10.90 23.68 9.59
CA ASP A 109 -10.71 24.99 8.97
C ASP A 109 -10.95 24.91 7.46
N LEU A 110 -11.77 25.82 6.92
CA LEU A 110 -11.91 25.98 5.47
C LEU A 110 -10.73 26.80 4.95
N VAL A 111 -9.90 26.20 4.11
CA VAL A 111 -8.66 26.80 3.62
C VAL A 111 -8.71 26.91 2.11
N GLY A 112 -8.59 28.14 1.61
CA GLY A 112 -8.51 28.46 0.19
C GLY A 112 -7.15 29.02 -0.20
N GLY A 113 -6.69 28.74 -1.41
CA GLY A 113 -5.41 29.27 -1.89
C GLY A 113 -5.01 28.77 -3.27
N GLN A 114 -3.91 29.33 -3.77
CA GLN A 114 -3.29 28.87 -5.01
C GLN A 114 -2.59 27.53 -4.76
N ALA A 115 -3.08 26.46 -5.39
CA ALA A 115 -2.45 25.16 -5.39
C ALA A 115 -1.98 24.80 -6.80
N ARG A 116 -0.87 24.08 -6.91
CA ARG A 116 -0.44 23.53 -8.20
C ARG A 116 -1.21 22.25 -8.48
N ARG A 117 -1.56 22.01 -9.75
CA ARG A 117 -1.96 20.67 -10.18
C ARG A 117 -0.80 19.69 -9.98
N PRO A 118 -1.08 18.42 -9.67
CA PRO A 118 -0.07 17.36 -9.72
C PRO A 118 0.64 17.40 -11.07
N LYS A 119 1.97 17.28 -11.10
CA LYS A 119 2.75 17.33 -12.35
C LYS A 119 2.46 16.06 -13.17
N GLU A 120 2.33 16.14 -14.50
CA GLU A 120 2.22 14.95 -15.38
C GLU A 120 3.40 13.96 -15.23
N ASN A 121 4.51 14.43 -14.66
CA ASN A 121 5.71 13.64 -14.35
C ASN A 121 5.89 13.30 -12.87
N GLU A 122 4.85 13.40 -12.03
CA GLU A 122 4.77 12.66 -10.76
C GLU A 122 4.34 11.20 -11.03
N ARG A 123 5.05 10.53 -11.95
CA ARG A 123 4.79 9.14 -12.36
C ARG A 123 5.32 8.19 -11.28
N TYR A 124 4.40 7.48 -10.64
CA TYR A 124 4.69 6.55 -9.54
C TYR A 124 5.28 5.25 -10.09
N TRP A 125 6.47 4.87 -9.61
CA TRP A 125 7.01 3.53 -9.85
C TRP A 125 7.11 2.84 -8.50
N GLY A 126 6.19 1.93 -8.16
CA GLY A 126 6.25 0.88 -7.11
C GLY A 126 6.65 1.24 -5.67
N PHE A 127 7.02 2.49 -5.40
CA PHE A 127 7.52 2.97 -4.12
C PHE A 127 6.35 3.23 -3.18
N GLY A 128 6.39 2.64 -1.98
CA GLY A 128 5.27 2.63 -1.04
C GLY A 128 4.38 1.38 -1.12
N GLN A 129 4.77 0.36 -1.90
CA GLN A 129 3.94 -0.83 -2.10
C GLN A 129 3.86 -1.70 -0.84
N ARG A 130 2.68 -2.28 -0.62
CA ARG A 130 2.41 -3.36 0.35
C ARG A 130 2.18 -4.64 -0.43
N ALA A 131 3.28 -5.32 -0.77
CA ALA A 131 3.27 -6.50 -1.60
C ALA A 131 3.28 -7.77 -0.76
N LEU A 132 2.39 -8.71 -1.12
CA LEU A 132 2.36 -10.06 -0.57
C LEU A 132 2.87 -11.05 -1.61
N ILE A 133 3.93 -11.78 -1.29
CA ILE A 133 4.33 -12.98 -2.03
C ILE A 133 3.65 -14.17 -1.35
N VAL A 134 2.55 -14.62 -1.94
CA VAL A 134 1.73 -15.72 -1.43
C VAL A 134 2.33 -17.02 -1.95
N SER A 135 2.92 -17.82 -1.07
CA SER A 135 3.71 -18.98 -1.50
C SER A 135 3.45 -20.20 -0.62
N PRO A 136 3.10 -21.34 -1.24
CA PRO A 136 3.25 -22.64 -0.60
C PRO A 136 4.72 -22.93 -0.24
N PRO A 137 4.96 -23.82 0.74
CA PRO A 137 6.28 -24.37 0.99
C PRO A 137 6.86 -25.00 -0.29
N LYS A 138 8.18 -24.83 -0.51
CA LYS A 138 8.92 -25.37 -1.66
C LYS A 138 8.51 -24.83 -3.04
N ALA A 139 7.68 -23.79 -3.14
CA ALA A 139 7.32 -23.20 -4.43
C ALA A 139 8.44 -22.34 -5.06
N GLY A 140 9.52 -22.02 -4.34
CA GLY A 140 10.64 -21.21 -4.86
C GLY A 140 10.73 -19.78 -4.30
N LYS A 141 10.03 -19.51 -3.18
CA LYS A 141 10.03 -18.24 -2.45
C LYS A 141 11.42 -17.62 -2.27
N THR A 142 12.37 -18.37 -1.70
CA THR A 142 13.71 -17.86 -1.37
C THR A 142 14.49 -17.45 -2.62
N TRP A 143 14.35 -18.20 -3.71
CA TRP A 143 14.97 -17.85 -4.99
C TRP A 143 14.39 -16.55 -5.55
N LEU A 144 13.06 -16.41 -5.53
CA LEU A 144 12.39 -15.19 -5.97
C LEU A 144 12.81 -13.97 -5.13
N LEU A 145 12.94 -14.12 -3.81
CA LEU A 145 13.40 -13.02 -2.94
C LEU A 145 14.81 -12.55 -3.32
N LYS A 146 15.74 -13.47 -3.61
CA LYS A 146 17.09 -13.09 -4.07
C LYS A 146 17.08 -12.36 -5.41
N ASP A 147 16.23 -12.80 -6.33
CA ASP A 147 16.07 -12.13 -7.62
C ASP A 147 15.51 -10.71 -7.43
N ILE A 148 14.58 -10.52 -6.50
CA ILE A 148 14.08 -9.19 -6.13
C ILE A 148 15.20 -8.33 -5.52
N ILE A 149 16.00 -8.88 -4.60
CA ILE A 149 17.16 -8.18 -4.01
C ILE A 149 18.11 -7.69 -5.11
N SER A 150 18.55 -8.62 -5.97
CA SER A 150 19.48 -8.34 -7.06
C SER A 150 18.90 -7.33 -8.05
N GLY A 151 17.63 -7.49 -8.41
CA GLY A 151 16.91 -6.59 -9.29
C GLY A 151 16.80 -5.18 -8.73
N ILE A 152 16.46 -5.02 -7.45
CA ILE A 152 16.38 -3.69 -6.81
C ILE A 152 17.77 -3.06 -6.72
N ALA A 153 18.76 -3.81 -6.24
CA ALA A 153 20.10 -3.25 -6.02
C ALA A 153 20.78 -2.83 -7.33
N LYS A 154 20.59 -3.60 -8.41
CA LYS A 154 21.10 -3.26 -9.75
C LYS A 154 20.42 -2.02 -10.35
N ASN A 155 19.10 -1.90 -10.20
CA ASN A 155 18.32 -0.83 -10.84
C ASN A 155 18.28 0.47 -10.02
N TYR A 156 18.38 0.37 -8.69
CA TYR A 156 18.30 1.50 -7.76
C TYR A 156 19.44 1.49 -6.72
N PRO A 157 20.71 1.48 -7.15
CA PRO A 157 21.84 1.35 -6.23
C PRO A 157 21.93 2.53 -5.27
N GLU A 158 22.11 2.23 -3.98
CA GLU A 158 22.19 3.23 -2.91
C GLU A 158 23.40 4.18 -3.08
N ASN A 159 24.52 3.64 -3.57
CA ASN A 159 25.76 4.38 -3.81
C ASN A 159 25.77 5.20 -5.12
N SER A 160 24.66 5.24 -5.87
CA SER A 160 24.61 5.94 -7.15
C SER A 160 24.99 7.41 -6.99
N LYS A 161 26.03 7.83 -7.73
CA LYS A 161 26.46 9.24 -7.81
C LYS A 161 25.67 10.06 -8.84
N GLY A 162 24.78 9.40 -9.60
CA GLY A 162 23.94 10.03 -10.62
C GLY A 162 22.66 10.66 -10.04
N LYS A 163 21.87 11.29 -10.92
CA LYS A 163 20.53 11.83 -10.61
C LYS A 163 19.43 10.75 -10.49
N GLY A 164 19.82 9.48 -10.43
CA GLY A 164 18.87 8.36 -10.28
C GLY A 164 18.31 8.29 -8.86
N LYS A 165 17.15 7.65 -8.72
CA LYS A 165 16.60 7.33 -7.40
C LYS A 165 17.50 6.33 -6.68
N LYS A 166 17.60 6.48 -5.37
CA LYS A 166 18.41 5.64 -4.48
C LYS A 166 17.48 4.90 -3.55
N VAL A 167 17.74 3.62 -3.34
CA VAL A 167 16.93 2.78 -2.48
C VAL A 167 17.82 2.13 -1.42
N HIS A 168 17.42 2.25 -0.16
CA HIS A 168 18.03 1.49 0.92
C HIS A 168 17.30 0.15 1.08
N LEU A 169 18.02 -0.95 0.99
CA LEU A 169 17.45 -2.30 1.03
C LEU A 169 17.65 -2.91 2.41
N MET A 170 16.56 -3.42 2.99
CA MET A 170 16.56 -4.13 4.26
C MET A 170 15.93 -5.50 4.08
N ALA A 171 16.55 -6.54 4.64
CA ALA A 171 15.92 -7.86 4.78
C ALA A 171 15.56 -8.11 6.26
N VAL A 172 14.32 -8.48 6.53
CA VAL A 172 13.81 -8.79 7.87
C VAL A 172 13.38 -10.25 7.87
N LEU A 173 14.13 -11.10 8.57
CA LEU A 173 13.97 -12.56 8.53
C LEU A 173 13.52 -13.06 9.91
N ILE A 174 12.27 -13.51 10.02
CA ILE A 174 11.63 -13.84 11.29
C ILE A 174 11.25 -15.32 11.31
N GLY A 175 11.77 -16.05 12.30
CA GLY A 175 11.39 -17.45 12.53
C GLY A 175 11.77 -18.37 11.37
N GLU A 176 12.80 -18.01 10.62
CA GLU A 176 13.35 -18.79 9.51
C GLU A 176 14.57 -19.60 9.97
N ARG A 177 15.01 -20.52 9.10
CA ARG A 177 16.15 -21.40 9.42
C ARG A 177 17.48 -20.68 9.28
N PRO A 178 18.48 -20.97 10.15
CA PRO A 178 19.78 -20.29 10.10
C PRO A 178 20.50 -20.35 8.74
N GLU A 179 20.36 -21.46 8.01
CA GLU A 179 20.92 -21.59 6.67
C GLU A 179 20.26 -20.67 5.64
N GLU A 180 18.94 -20.47 5.73
CA GLU A 180 18.19 -19.56 4.86
C GLU A 180 18.51 -18.09 5.20
N VAL A 181 18.67 -17.80 6.49
CA VAL A 181 19.10 -16.48 6.99
C VAL A 181 20.49 -16.13 6.47
N THR A 182 21.43 -17.06 6.59
CA THR A 182 22.81 -16.86 6.11
C THR A 182 22.87 -16.61 4.61
N ASP A 183 22.04 -17.33 3.85
CA ASP A 183 21.98 -17.26 2.40
C ASP A 183 21.42 -15.90 1.91
N ILE A 184 20.33 -15.41 2.50
CA ILE A 184 19.80 -14.07 2.21
C ILE A 184 20.76 -12.97 2.67
N LEU A 185 21.45 -13.16 3.79
CA LEU A 185 22.43 -12.20 4.28
C LEU A 185 23.58 -12.00 3.28
N ARG A 186 24.12 -13.10 2.73
CA ARG A 186 25.16 -13.04 1.70
C ARG A 186 24.62 -12.38 0.43
N ALA A 187 23.47 -12.82 -0.06
CA ALA A 187 22.86 -12.26 -1.27
C ALA A 187 22.60 -10.74 -1.14
N THR A 188 22.11 -10.29 0.01
CA THR A 188 21.88 -8.87 0.29
C THR A 188 23.18 -8.08 0.29
N LYS A 189 24.20 -8.59 0.99
CA LYS A 189 25.51 -7.94 1.10
C LYS A 189 26.19 -7.84 -0.27
N GLU A 190 26.18 -8.92 -1.05
CA GLU A 190 26.78 -8.96 -2.38
C GLU A 190 26.06 -8.04 -3.36
N ALA A 191 24.72 -8.04 -3.35
CA ALA A 191 23.94 -7.23 -4.29
C ALA A 191 24.04 -5.72 -4.00
N THR A 192 24.22 -5.32 -2.74
CA THR A 192 24.16 -3.92 -2.30
C THR A 192 25.53 -3.30 -2.00
N ASP A 193 26.63 -3.95 -2.41
CA ASP A 193 28.00 -3.55 -2.05
C ASP A 193 28.21 -3.38 -0.53
N GLY A 194 27.46 -4.15 0.27
CA GLY A 194 27.51 -4.14 1.74
C GLY A 194 26.74 -3.02 2.43
N LEU A 195 25.97 -2.21 1.69
CA LEU A 195 25.16 -1.12 2.27
C LEU A 195 23.80 -1.59 2.80
N GLY A 196 23.26 -2.70 2.27
CA GLY A 196 21.99 -3.26 2.71
C GLY A 196 22.06 -3.83 4.12
N GLU A 197 20.99 -3.64 4.89
CA GLU A 197 20.87 -4.12 6.27
C GLU A 197 20.09 -5.45 6.33
N VAL A 198 20.49 -6.35 7.22
CA VAL A 198 19.75 -7.59 7.49
C VAL A 198 19.49 -7.70 8.98
N ALA A 199 18.21 -7.78 9.34
CA ALA A 199 17.72 -8.01 10.69
C ALA A 199 17.09 -9.40 10.74
N ALA A 200 17.63 -10.31 11.55
CA ALA A 200 17.16 -11.69 11.60
C ALA A 200 17.02 -12.20 13.03
N SER A 201 16.01 -13.04 13.24
CA SER A 201 15.84 -13.86 14.45
C SER A 201 15.35 -15.24 14.03
N ASN A 202 16.09 -16.27 14.41
CA ASN A 202 15.87 -17.64 13.95
C ASN A 202 14.65 -18.30 14.61
N PHE A 203 14.18 -19.41 14.04
CA PHE A 203 13.01 -20.14 14.56
C PHE A 203 13.20 -20.75 15.96
N ASP A 204 14.45 -21.00 16.37
CA ASP A 204 14.85 -21.58 17.65
C ASP A 204 15.07 -20.54 18.76
N GLU A 205 14.96 -19.26 18.43
CA GLU A 205 15.00 -18.14 19.39
C GLU A 205 13.62 -17.88 20.02
N ALA A 206 13.60 -17.09 21.11
CA ALA A 206 12.35 -16.81 21.81
C ALA A 206 11.39 -15.96 20.94
N PRO A 207 10.06 -16.19 21.01
CA PRO A 207 9.09 -15.40 20.25
C PRO A 207 9.17 -13.88 20.50
N VAL A 208 9.58 -13.48 21.72
CA VAL A 208 9.76 -12.06 22.08
C VAL A 208 10.95 -11.46 21.33
N ASP A 209 12.03 -12.20 21.12
CA ASP A 209 13.19 -11.73 20.37
C ASP A 209 12.84 -11.60 18.88
N GLN A 210 12.08 -12.58 18.35
CA GLN A 210 11.56 -12.56 17.00
C GLN A 210 10.72 -11.31 16.71
N THR A 211 9.76 -10.97 17.58
CA THR A 211 8.95 -9.76 17.41
C THR A 211 9.79 -8.49 17.58
N ARG A 212 10.72 -8.48 18.55
CA ARG A 212 11.57 -7.32 18.84
C ARG A 212 12.48 -6.94 17.68
N VAL A 213 13.09 -7.92 17.01
CA VAL A 213 13.94 -7.69 15.84
C VAL A 213 13.14 -7.04 14.71
N GLY A 214 11.91 -7.52 14.46
CA GLY A 214 11.01 -6.91 13.49
C GLY A 214 10.67 -5.45 13.84
N GLU A 215 10.28 -5.17 15.08
CA GLU A 215 9.96 -3.80 15.52
C GLU A 215 11.13 -2.83 15.36
N LEU A 216 12.34 -3.24 15.75
CA LEU A 216 13.54 -2.42 15.61
C LEU A 216 13.87 -2.14 14.14
N ALA A 217 13.76 -3.14 13.27
CA ALA A 217 13.97 -2.97 11.84
C ALA A 217 12.95 -2.00 11.22
N LEU A 218 11.69 -2.05 11.66
CA LEU A 218 10.66 -1.12 11.19
C LEU A 218 10.95 0.32 11.63
N GLU A 219 11.29 0.54 12.90
CA GLU A 219 11.62 1.88 13.38
C GLU A 219 12.86 2.42 12.67
N ARG A 220 13.89 1.59 12.46
CA ARG A 220 15.07 1.95 11.65
C ARG A 220 14.68 2.41 10.25
N ALA A 221 13.84 1.64 9.56
CA ALA A 221 13.36 1.99 8.22
C ALA A 221 12.60 3.33 8.21
N LYS A 222 11.71 3.57 9.18
CA LYS A 222 10.99 4.85 9.30
C LYS A 222 11.92 6.03 9.45
N ARG A 223 12.97 5.94 10.28
CA ARG A 223 13.96 7.03 10.43
C ARG A 223 14.66 7.34 9.11
N ILE A 224 14.99 6.32 8.32
CA ILE A 224 15.61 6.51 7.00
C ILE A 224 14.63 7.21 6.04
N VAL A 225 13.36 6.81 6.05
CA VAL A 225 12.31 7.42 5.22
C VAL A 225 12.03 8.88 5.61
N GLU A 226 12.05 9.21 6.90
CA GLU A 226 11.92 10.59 7.42
C GLU A 226 13.03 11.51 6.87
N HIS A 227 14.20 10.96 6.53
CA HIS A 227 15.29 11.70 5.86
C HIS A 227 15.11 11.83 4.34
N GLY A 228 13.97 11.41 3.78
CA GLY A 228 13.68 11.55 2.35
C GLY A 228 14.17 10.39 1.49
N VAL A 229 14.59 9.27 2.09
CA VAL A 229 15.14 8.11 1.37
C VAL A 229 14.04 7.07 1.08
N ASP A 230 14.07 6.48 -0.11
CA ASP A 230 13.20 5.34 -0.45
C ASP A 230 13.77 4.05 0.18
N VAL A 231 12.98 3.36 1.00
CA VAL A 231 13.37 2.14 1.71
C VAL A 231 12.53 0.97 1.21
N VAL A 232 13.16 -0.17 0.95
CA VAL A 232 12.48 -1.44 0.67
C VAL A 232 12.82 -2.45 1.75
N ILE A 233 11.81 -2.95 2.45
CA ILE A 233 11.92 -4.09 3.36
C ILE A 233 11.44 -5.35 2.65
N LEU A 234 12.28 -6.37 2.59
CA LEU A 234 11.89 -7.74 2.28
C LEU A 234 11.66 -8.50 3.58
N LEU A 235 10.40 -8.82 3.87
CA LEU A 235 10.00 -9.51 5.09
C LEU A 235 9.76 -11.00 4.80
N ASP A 236 10.57 -11.86 5.38
CA ASP A 236 10.40 -13.32 5.31
C ASP A 236 10.28 -13.90 6.72
N SER A 237 9.08 -14.11 7.27
CA SER A 237 7.77 -13.92 6.63
C SER A 237 6.76 -13.22 7.53
N ILE A 238 5.71 -12.66 6.91
CA ILE A 238 4.55 -12.11 7.62
C ILE A 238 3.88 -13.19 8.47
N THR A 239 3.76 -14.41 7.92
CA THR A 239 3.14 -15.54 8.63
C THR A 239 3.90 -15.90 9.89
N ARG A 240 5.23 -15.98 9.83
CA ARG A 240 6.06 -16.27 11.00
C ARG A 240 6.02 -15.13 12.01
N MET A 241 6.06 -13.88 11.56
CA MET A 241 5.92 -12.71 12.43
C MET A 241 4.58 -12.70 13.17
N ALA A 242 3.46 -12.94 12.49
CA ALA A 242 2.14 -12.99 13.12
C ALA A 242 2.04 -14.14 14.15
N ARG A 243 2.60 -15.31 13.83
CA ARG A 243 2.69 -16.43 14.79
C ARG A 243 3.55 -16.06 16.02
N ALA A 244 4.67 -15.37 15.82
CA ALA A 244 5.53 -14.93 16.91
C ALA A 244 4.78 -13.97 17.86
N TYR A 245 4.03 -13.00 17.32
CA TYR A 245 3.17 -12.14 18.15
C TYR A 245 2.10 -12.91 18.91
N ASN A 246 1.50 -13.94 18.29
CA ASN A 246 0.48 -14.77 18.94
C ASN A 246 1.05 -15.60 20.10
N LEU A 247 2.35 -15.92 20.07
CA LEU A 247 3.04 -16.63 21.15
C LEU A 247 3.61 -15.68 22.22
N ALA A 248 4.03 -14.48 21.82
CA ALA A 248 4.69 -13.51 22.70
C ALA A 248 3.70 -12.68 23.53
N LEU A 249 2.47 -12.45 23.04
CA LEU A 249 1.49 -11.60 23.70
C LEU A 249 0.60 -12.38 24.66
N PRO A 250 0.17 -11.76 25.78
CA PRO A 250 -0.81 -12.37 26.66
C PRO A 250 -2.15 -12.56 25.92
N THR A 251 -2.86 -13.63 26.26
CA THR A 251 -4.15 -13.93 25.64
C THR A 251 -5.21 -12.92 26.07
N SER A 252 -6.04 -12.49 25.12
CA SER A 252 -7.19 -11.62 25.33
C SER A 252 -8.41 -12.35 25.91
N GLY A 253 -8.34 -13.68 26.02
CA GLY A 253 -9.46 -14.54 26.37
C GLY A 253 -10.46 -14.77 25.22
N ARG A 254 -10.20 -14.21 24.03
CA ARG A 254 -10.96 -14.45 22.80
C ARG A 254 -10.07 -15.11 21.76
N THR A 255 -10.60 -16.11 21.08
CA THR A 255 -9.85 -16.84 20.05
C THR A 255 -10.65 -16.87 18.76
N LEU A 256 -10.01 -16.49 17.65
CA LEU A 256 -10.57 -16.66 16.32
C LEU A 256 -10.48 -18.13 15.89
N THR A 257 -11.21 -18.48 14.84
CA THR A 257 -11.09 -19.77 14.17
C THR A 257 -9.62 -20.07 13.86
N GLY A 258 -9.12 -21.23 14.29
CA GLY A 258 -7.72 -21.60 14.08
C GLY A 258 -6.77 -21.28 15.24
N GLY A 259 -7.28 -20.86 16.41
CA GLY A 259 -6.46 -20.73 17.62
C GLY A 259 -5.69 -19.42 17.72
N PHE A 260 -6.06 -18.42 16.92
CA PHE A 260 -5.36 -17.15 16.82
C PHE A 260 -6.05 -16.06 17.65
N ASP A 261 -5.30 -15.31 18.44
CA ASP A 261 -5.82 -14.17 19.18
C ASP A 261 -5.91 -12.93 18.28
N PRO A 262 -7.09 -12.28 18.12
CA PRO A 262 -7.21 -11.09 17.28
C PRO A 262 -6.22 -9.98 17.65
N VAL A 263 -5.86 -9.84 18.94
CA VAL A 263 -4.93 -8.82 19.42
C VAL A 263 -3.53 -9.05 18.86
N ALA A 264 -3.15 -10.31 18.63
CA ALA A 264 -1.85 -10.66 18.09
C ALA A 264 -1.67 -10.33 16.61
N LEU A 265 -2.76 -10.14 15.85
CA LEU A 265 -2.66 -9.70 14.45
C LEU A 265 -2.29 -8.23 14.35
N TYR A 266 -2.71 -7.41 15.32
CA TYR A 266 -2.60 -5.96 15.23
C TYR A 266 -1.16 -5.46 15.03
N PRO A 267 -0.15 -5.92 15.79
CA PRO A 267 1.24 -5.48 15.58
C PRO A 267 1.78 -5.85 14.21
N ALA A 268 1.51 -7.05 13.72
CA ALA A 268 1.94 -7.49 12.39
C ALA A 268 1.23 -6.70 11.28
N LYS A 269 -0.08 -6.40 11.43
CA LYS A 269 -0.82 -5.52 10.50
C LYS A 269 -0.27 -4.10 10.53
N LYS A 270 0.11 -3.59 11.71
CA LYS A 270 0.75 -2.28 11.86
C LYS A 270 2.12 -2.25 11.20
N PHE A 271 2.91 -3.33 11.29
CA PHE A 271 4.18 -3.47 10.57
C PHE A 271 3.95 -3.38 9.06
N PHE A 272 3.11 -4.25 8.51
CA PHE A 272 2.88 -4.30 7.07
C PHE A 272 2.19 -3.04 6.52
N GLY A 273 1.26 -2.48 7.29
CA GLY A 273 0.56 -1.22 6.99
C GLY A 273 1.41 0.04 7.14
N ALA A 274 2.65 -0.07 7.65
CA ALA A 274 3.58 1.04 7.68
C ALA A 274 4.03 1.44 6.26
N ALA A 275 4.10 0.48 5.33
CA ALA A 275 4.47 0.76 3.95
C ALA A 275 3.50 1.71 3.26
N ARG A 276 4.06 2.82 2.79
CA ARG A 276 3.38 3.93 2.14
C ARG A 276 4.39 4.82 1.42
N LYS A 277 3.94 5.55 0.42
CA LYS A 277 4.70 6.65 -0.17
C LYS A 277 4.39 7.93 0.61
N ILE A 278 5.41 8.73 0.92
CA ILE A 278 5.23 10.02 1.58
C ILE A 278 5.38 11.12 0.54
N GLU A 279 4.44 12.07 0.53
CA GLU A 279 4.53 13.23 -0.36
C GLU A 279 5.68 14.14 0.07
N ASN A 280 6.53 14.53 -0.89
CA ASN A 280 7.73 15.34 -0.66
C ASN A 280 8.75 14.72 0.32
N GLY A 281 8.66 13.41 0.55
CA GLY A 281 9.59 12.63 1.36
C GLY A 281 10.03 11.35 0.65
N GLY A 282 10.55 10.41 1.45
CA GLY A 282 10.88 9.08 0.97
C GLY A 282 9.65 8.20 0.80
N SER A 283 9.88 6.90 0.67
CA SER A 283 8.82 5.90 0.66
C SER A 283 9.25 4.68 1.44
N LEU A 284 8.29 3.99 2.03
CA LEU A 284 8.50 2.69 2.63
C LEU A 284 7.74 1.65 1.81
N THR A 285 8.46 0.79 1.11
CA THR A 285 7.92 -0.40 0.47
C THR A 285 8.17 -1.62 1.35
N ILE A 286 7.15 -2.44 1.57
CA ILE A 286 7.30 -3.74 2.25
C ILE A 286 6.82 -4.83 1.30
N ILE A 287 7.72 -5.77 0.99
CA ILE A 287 7.42 -7.00 0.26
C ILE A 287 7.52 -8.13 1.27
N GLY A 288 6.37 -8.59 1.75
CA GLY A 288 6.29 -9.66 2.73
C GLY A 288 5.87 -10.97 2.10
N THR A 289 6.48 -12.07 2.52
CA THR A 289 6.02 -13.40 2.13
C THR A 289 4.91 -13.87 3.06
N CYS A 290 3.94 -14.57 2.50
CA CYS A 290 2.85 -15.20 3.24
C CYS A 290 2.77 -16.67 2.86
N LEU A 291 2.86 -17.54 3.86
CA LEU A 291 2.74 -18.98 3.66
C LEU A 291 1.27 -19.37 3.53
N VAL A 292 0.97 -20.19 2.52
CA VAL A 292 -0.34 -20.81 2.28
C VAL A 292 -0.17 -22.31 2.06
N GLU A 293 -1.26 -23.07 2.06
CA GLU A 293 -1.23 -24.53 1.83
C GLU A 293 -0.32 -25.29 2.82
N THR A 294 -0.16 -24.76 4.03
CA THR A 294 0.66 -25.37 5.09
C THR A 294 -0.08 -26.48 5.83
N GLY A 295 -1.39 -26.61 5.60
CA GLY A 295 -2.31 -27.45 6.39
C GLY A 295 -2.74 -26.82 7.71
N SER A 296 -2.29 -25.60 8.02
CA SER A 296 -2.64 -24.88 9.23
C SER A 296 -3.74 -23.85 8.97
N ARG A 297 -4.91 -24.03 9.57
CA ARG A 297 -6.00 -23.03 9.53
C ARG A 297 -5.58 -21.66 10.04
N MET A 298 -4.57 -21.63 10.92
CA MET A 298 -3.98 -20.39 11.42
C MET A 298 -3.31 -19.59 10.30
N ASP A 299 -2.61 -20.24 9.39
CA ASP A 299 -1.90 -19.57 8.29
C ASP A 299 -2.89 -19.05 7.25
N ASP A 300 -3.94 -19.83 6.98
CA ASP A 300 -5.03 -19.40 6.10
C ASP A 300 -5.72 -18.13 6.63
N LEU A 301 -5.99 -18.07 7.95
CA LEU A 301 -6.55 -16.88 8.59
C LEU A 301 -5.59 -15.67 8.47
N ILE A 302 -4.30 -15.87 8.75
CA ILE A 302 -3.30 -14.81 8.61
C ILE A 302 -3.31 -14.29 7.17
N TYR A 303 -3.26 -15.17 6.18
CA TYR A 303 -3.29 -14.76 4.79
C TYR A 303 -4.51 -13.89 4.44
N GLU A 304 -5.72 -14.31 4.81
CA GLU A 304 -6.95 -13.55 4.54
C GLU A 304 -6.95 -12.16 5.20
N GLU A 305 -6.43 -12.05 6.44
CA GLU A 305 -6.32 -10.79 7.16
C GLU A 305 -5.31 -9.80 6.53
N PHE A 306 -4.23 -10.33 5.96
CA PHE A 306 -3.20 -9.52 5.31
C PHE A 306 -3.56 -9.19 3.85
N LYS A 307 -4.33 -10.05 3.17
CA LYS A 307 -4.85 -9.79 1.82
C LYS A 307 -5.63 -8.47 1.73
N GLY A 308 -6.44 -8.17 2.74
CA GLY A 308 -7.16 -6.89 2.84
C GLY A 308 -6.25 -5.67 3.06
N THR A 309 -5.08 -5.88 3.67
CA THR A 309 -4.11 -4.83 4.03
C THR A 309 -3.16 -4.50 2.87
N GLY A 310 -2.83 -5.50 2.07
CA GLY A 310 -1.95 -5.39 0.89
C GLY A 310 -2.60 -4.72 -0.30
N ASN A 311 -1.78 -4.25 -1.24
CA ASN A 311 -2.21 -3.70 -2.51
C ASN A 311 -1.54 -4.37 -3.73
N MET A 312 -0.63 -5.32 -3.52
CA MET A 312 -0.14 -6.25 -4.54
C MET A 312 -0.13 -7.66 -3.98
N GLU A 313 -0.50 -8.62 -4.81
CA GLU A 313 -0.38 -10.05 -4.54
C GLU A 313 0.38 -10.72 -5.69
N LEU A 314 1.39 -11.51 -5.34
CA LEU A 314 2.11 -12.39 -6.26
C LEU A 314 1.97 -13.83 -5.74
N HIS A 315 1.21 -14.64 -6.48
CA HIS A 315 0.91 -16.01 -6.10
C HIS A 315 1.92 -16.97 -6.72
N LEU A 316 2.56 -17.78 -5.89
CA LEU A 316 3.35 -18.93 -6.33
C LEU A 316 2.50 -20.21 -6.18
N THR A 317 2.66 -21.16 -7.09
CA THR A 317 1.94 -22.43 -7.03
C THR A 317 2.89 -23.61 -7.00
N ARG A 318 2.55 -24.59 -6.15
CA ARG A 318 3.28 -25.84 -6.05
C ARG A 318 3.17 -26.68 -7.33
N LYS A 319 2.05 -26.58 -8.05
CA LYS A 319 1.82 -27.34 -9.29
C LYS A 319 2.88 -27.07 -10.36
N LEU A 320 3.25 -25.79 -10.53
CA LEU A 320 4.33 -25.40 -11.45
C LEU A 320 5.70 -25.83 -10.92
N ALA A 321 5.95 -25.64 -9.61
CA ALA A 321 7.22 -26.02 -8.99
C ALA A 321 7.49 -27.53 -9.06
N ASP A 322 6.48 -28.37 -8.82
CA ASP A 322 6.58 -29.84 -8.90
C ASP A 322 6.86 -30.31 -10.35
N ARG A 323 6.36 -29.58 -11.36
CA ARG A 323 6.67 -29.77 -12.78
C ARG A 323 8.00 -29.14 -13.22
N ARG A 324 8.74 -28.52 -12.28
CA ARG A 324 10.00 -27.79 -12.52
C ARG A 324 9.88 -26.59 -13.46
N VAL A 325 8.73 -25.93 -13.45
CA VAL A 325 8.50 -24.69 -14.19
C VAL A 325 8.76 -23.51 -13.25
N PHE A 326 9.80 -22.73 -13.57
CA PHE A 326 10.23 -21.57 -12.80
C PHE A 326 10.34 -20.32 -13.69
N PRO A 327 9.97 -19.13 -13.18
CA PRO A 327 9.33 -18.89 -11.88
C PRO A 327 7.92 -19.51 -11.81
N SER A 328 7.57 -20.06 -10.65
CA SER A 328 6.32 -20.80 -10.39
C SER A 328 5.12 -19.88 -10.12
N ILE A 329 5.06 -18.75 -10.82
CA ILE A 329 4.08 -17.69 -10.61
C ILE A 329 2.75 -18.07 -11.28
N ASP A 330 1.66 -17.97 -10.52
CA ASP A 330 0.31 -17.95 -11.06
C ASP A 330 0.00 -16.54 -11.56
N VAL A 331 0.12 -16.35 -12.87
CA VAL A 331 -0.09 -15.06 -13.54
C VAL A 331 -1.55 -14.61 -13.53
N SER A 332 -2.48 -15.54 -13.32
CA SER A 332 -3.92 -15.24 -13.29
C SER A 332 -4.32 -14.66 -11.94
N ARG A 333 -3.83 -15.27 -10.86
CA ARG A 333 -4.13 -14.83 -9.48
C ARG A 333 -3.28 -13.64 -9.04
N SER A 334 -2.16 -13.39 -9.69
CA SER A 334 -1.26 -12.28 -9.36
C SER A 334 -1.74 -10.96 -9.95
N GLY A 335 -1.68 -9.89 -9.15
CA GLY A 335 -2.16 -8.58 -9.56
C GLY A 335 -1.79 -7.46 -8.58
N THR A 336 -1.94 -6.23 -9.05
CA THR A 336 -1.71 -5.02 -8.26
C THR A 336 -2.91 -4.11 -8.38
N ARG A 337 -3.36 -3.54 -7.25
CA ARG A 337 -4.42 -2.53 -7.25
C ARG A 337 -3.89 -1.23 -7.85
N GLN A 338 -4.75 -0.52 -8.58
CA GLN A 338 -4.43 0.75 -9.24
C GLN A 338 -3.18 0.66 -10.13
N GLU A 339 -3.06 -0.42 -10.90
CA GLU A 339 -1.89 -0.65 -11.77
C GLU A 339 -1.75 0.38 -12.90
N GLU A 340 -2.82 1.12 -13.22
CA GLU A 340 -2.81 2.28 -14.11
C GLU A 340 -1.94 3.44 -13.62
N LEU A 341 -1.66 3.51 -12.30
CA LEU A 341 -0.74 4.49 -11.73
C LEU A 341 0.73 4.07 -11.89
N LEU A 342 0.97 2.77 -12.10
CA LEU A 342 2.29 2.17 -12.24
C LEU A 342 2.71 2.04 -13.71
N TYR A 343 1.76 1.70 -14.57
CA TYR A 343 1.99 1.53 -16.00
C TYR A 343 1.59 2.80 -16.75
N GLY A 344 2.47 3.28 -17.63
CA GLY A 344 2.14 4.41 -18.51
C GLY A 344 1.03 4.08 -19.51
N LYS A 345 0.44 5.13 -20.10
CA LYS A 345 -0.63 5.03 -21.13
C LYS A 345 -0.28 4.11 -22.31
N ASP A 346 1.01 3.92 -22.59
CA ASP A 346 1.48 3.07 -23.69
C ASP A 346 1.56 1.58 -23.32
N ALA A 347 1.86 1.26 -22.06
CA ALA A 347 2.11 -0.12 -21.61
C ALA A 347 0.84 -0.80 -21.11
N LEU A 348 -0.03 -0.07 -20.41
CA LEU A 348 -1.23 -0.63 -19.78
C LEU A 348 -2.17 -1.32 -20.78
N PRO A 349 -2.50 -0.75 -21.96
CA PRO A 349 -3.36 -1.43 -22.93
C PRO A 349 -2.76 -2.75 -23.47
N LYS A 350 -1.43 -2.81 -23.59
CA LYS A 350 -0.70 -4.02 -24.01
C LYS A 350 -0.74 -5.10 -22.93
N ILE A 351 -0.60 -4.72 -21.67
CA ILE A 351 -0.75 -5.62 -20.52
C ILE A 351 -2.18 -6.18 -20.43
N HIS A 352 -3.20 -5.34 -20.61
CA HIS A 352 -4.59 -5.81 -20.65
C HIS A 352 -4.82 -6.78 -21.82
N THR A 353 -4.22 -6.52 -22.97
CA THR A 353 -4.27 -7.43 -24.13
C THR A 353 -3.58 -8.75 -23.82
N LEU A 354 -2.41 -8.72 -23.19
CA LEU A 354 -1.72 -9.92 -22.71
C LEU A 354 -2.60 -10.73 -21.74
N ARG A 355 -3.23 -10.09 -20.74
CA ARG A 355 -4.13 -10.78 -19.80
C ARG A 355 -5.31 -11.44 -20.51
N ARG A 356 -5.98 -10.74 -21.43
CA ARG A 356 -7.06 -11.31 -22.27
C ARG A 356 -6.59 -12.49 -23.12
N MET A 357 -5.38 -12.42 -23.68
CA MET A 357 -4.81 -13.53 -24.44
C MET A 357 -4.51 -14.75 -23.55
N LEU A 358 -4.03 -14.54 -22.32
CA LEU A 358 -3.79 -15.61 -21.36
C LEU A 358 -5.10 -16.26 -20.88
N GLU A 359 -6.20 -15.51 -20.80
CA GLU A 359 -7.51 -16.06 -20.46
C GLU A 359 -8.01 -17.11 -21.47
N LEU A 360 -7.60 -17.01 -22.74
CA LEU A 360 -7.90 -18.00 -23.78
C LEU A 360 -7.09 -19.31 -23.65
N VAL A 361 -6.04 -19.30 -22.82
CA VAL A 361 -5.21 -20.47 -22.53
C VAL A 361 -5.72 -21.15 -21.28
N SER A 362 -5.58 -22.48 -21.21
CA SER A 362 -5.92 -23.27 -20.02
C SER A 362 -5.13 -22.77 -18.81
N GLU A 363 -5.77 -22.72 -17.63
CA GLU A 363 -5.16 -22.16 -16.41
C GLU A 363 -3.79 -22.80 -16.09
N ASP A 364 -3.66 -24.09 -16.34
CA ASP A 364 -2.47 -24.89 -16.08
C ASP A 364 -1.29 -24.62 -17.04
N GLU A 365 -1.56 -24.07 -18.22
CA GLU A 365 -0.57 -23.83 -19.27
C GLU A 365 -0.26 -22.34 -19.46
N ARG A 366 -1.00 -21.43 -18.79
CA ARG A 366 -0.85 -19.97 -18.92
C ARG A 366 0.58 -19.51 -18.66
N THR A 367 1.16 -19.90 -17.53
CA THR A 367 2.51 -19.49 -17.16
C THR A 367 3.55 -20.08 -18.11
N GLU A 368 3.41 -21.36 -18.48
CA GLU A 368 4.31 -22.01 -19.45
C GLU A 368 4.28 -21.30 -20.81
N THR A 369 3.08 -21.05 -21.32
CA THR A 369 2.86 -20.33 -22.58
C THR A 369 3.47 -18.93 -22.53
N LEU A 370 3.30 -18.22 -21.40
CA LEU A 370 3.92 -16.91 -21.21
C LEU A 370 5.45 -17.01 -21.24
N LEU A 371 6.04 -17.96 -20.51
CA LEU A 371 7.49 -18.15 -20.47
C LEU A 371 8.07 -18.51 -21.85
N GLU A 372 7.40 -19.36 -22.62
CA GLU A 372 7.81 -19.70 -23.98
C GLU A 372 7.81 -18.51 -24.93
N ARG A 373 6.86 -17.59 -24.76
CA ARG A 373 6.80 -16.36 -25.55
C ARG A 373 7.83 -15.33 -25.08
N LEU A 374 8.02 -15.16 -23.77
CA LEU A 374 9.02 -14.26 -23.21
C LEU A 374 10.43 -14.61 -23.68
N LYS A 375 10.76 -15.91 -23.81
CA LYS A 375 12.05 -16.37 -24.34
C LYS A 375 12.36 -15.91 -25.77
N LYS A 376 11.36 -15.48 -26.54
CA LYS A 376 11.53 -15.02 -27.93
C LYS A 376 11.87 -13.52 -28.03
N ALA A 377 11.85 -12.80 -26.91
CA ALA A 377 12.16 -11.37 -26.86
C ALA A 377 13.32 -11.13 -25.89
N GLU A 378 14.17 -10.15 -26.20
CA GLU A 378 15.28 -9.78 -25.32
C GLU A 378 14.82 -8.90 -24.14
N THR A 379 13.81 -8.05 -24.37
CA THR A 379 13.26 -7.17 -23.34
C THR A 379 11.75 -7.26 -23.24
N ASN A 380 11.22 -6.93 -22.05
CA ASN A 380 9.76 -6.85 -21.83
C ASN A 380 9.10 -5.80 -22.74
N LYS A 381 9.82 -4.75 -23.15
CA LYS A 381 9.31 -3.74 -24.07
C LYS A 381 9.11 -4.34 -25.45
N ASP A 382 10.11 -5.02 -25.99
CA ASP A 382 10.02 -5.67 -27.30
C ASP A 382 8.94 -6.76 -27.31
N PHE A 383 8.83 -7.50 -26.20
CA PHE A 383 7.76 -8.47 -26.00
C PHE A 383 6.38 -7.82 -26.08
N LEU A 384 6.13 -6.76 -25.29
CA LEU A 384 4.82 -6.08 -25.29
C LEU A 384 4.53 -5.41 -26.64
N ASP A 385 5.54 -4.86 -27.30
CA ASP A 385 5.42 -4.23 -28.62
C ASP A 385 5.09 -5.27 -29.71
N SER A 386 5.51 -6.52 -29.55
CA SER A 386 5.16 -7.63 -30.46
C SER A 386 3.68 -8.06 -30.35
N LEU A 387 3.00 -7.71 -29.25
CA LEU A 387 1.59 -8.00 -29.07
C LEU A 387 0.76 -7.03 -29.91
N LYS A 388 0.09 -7.55 -30.93
CA LYS A 388 -0.86 -6.77 -31.72
C LYS A 388 -2.04 -6.38 -30.80
N VAL A 389 -2.13 -5.10 -30.48
CA VAL A 389 -3.31 -4.54 -29.81
C VAL A 389 -4.46 -4.61 -30.81
N ALA A 390 -5.48 -5.41 -30.48
CA ALA A 390 -6.69 -5.55 -31.30
C ALA A 390 -7.59 -4.32 -31.19
#